data_AF-A0A6P0W644-F1
#
_entry.id   AF-A0A6P0W644-F1
#
_cell.length_a   1.000
_cell.length_b   1.000
_cell.length_c   1.000
_cell.angle_alpha   90.00
_cell.angle_beta   90.00
_cell.angle_gamma   90.00
#
_symmetry.space_group_name_H-M   'P 1'
#
loop_
_entity.id
_entity.type
_entity.pdbx_description
1 polymer ?
#
loop_
_entity_poly.entity_id
_entity_poly.type
_entity_poly.pdbx_seq_one_letter_code
_entity_poly.pdbx_strand_id
1 'polypeptide(L)'
;MNIIDELSNFINQTIEPKEIKRAIAVKMILQGKSYHDIQELLQVSHGFISKWKNQAIFEGVDSLKLKYKGKKSYLKPEDKVKIIQWLKKKDYLILSD
;
A
#
# COMPACT_ATOMS: atom_id res chain seq x y z
N MET A 1 21.92 -8.78 -8.24
CA MET A 1 20.94 -9.29 -7.26
C MET A 1 19.78 -9.87 -8.05
N ASN A 2 19.23 -11.02 -7.66
CA ASN A 2 18.09 -11.58 -8.41
C ASN A 2 16.78 -10.92 -7.91
N ILE A 3 15.71 -11.00 -8.70
CA ILE A 3 14.42 -10.39 -8.36
C ILE A 3 13.81 -10.95 -7.05
N ILE A 4 14.11 -12.21 -6.69
CA ILE A 4 13.64 -12.83 -5.45
C ILE A 4 14.31 -12.20 -4.22
N ASP A 5 15.60 -11.88 -4.33
CA ASP A 5 16.37 -11.18 -3.30
C ASP A 5 15.86 -9.74 -3.14
N GLU A 6 15.60 -9.05 -4.26
CA GLU A 6 14.99 -7.71 -4.25
C GLU A 6 13.61 -7.70 -3.60
N LEU A 7 12.75 -8.67 -3.92
CA LEU A 7 11.45 -8.84 -3.27
C LEU A 7 11.59 -9.13 -1.77
N SER A 8 12.59 -9.92 -1.37
CA SER A 8 12.85 -10.22 0.03
C SER A 8 13.29 -8.97 0.80
N ASN A 9 14.18 -8.16 0.21
CA ASN A 9 14.58 -6.89 0.80
C ASN A 9 13.41 -5.90 0.88
N PHE A 10 12.59 -5.83 -0.17
CA PHE A 10 11.39 -4.99 -0.20
C PHE A 10 10.40 -5.35 0.92
N ILE A 11 10.14 -6.64 1.14
CA ILE A 11 9.27 -7.14 2.22
C ILE A 11 9.82 -6.75 3.58
N ASN A 12 11.14 -6.86 3.79
CA ASN A 12 11.76 -6.57 5.08
C ASN A 12 11.82 -5.06 5.41
N GLN A 13 11.77 -4.19 4.40
CA GLN A 13 11.85 -2.74 4.57
C GLN A 13 10.49 -2.04 4.61
N THR A 14 9.45 -2.69 4.07
CA THR A 14 8.12 -2.11 3.94
C THR A 14 7.27 -2.34 5.19
N ILE A 15 6.58 -1.30 5.66
CA ILE A 15 5.60 -1.39 6.76
C ILE A 15 4.16 -1.49 6.22
N GLU A 16 3.92 -1.02 4.98
CA GLU A 16 2.58 -0.98 4.38
C GLU A 16 2.04 -2.39 4.05
N PRO A 17 0.96 -2.86 4.70
CA PRO A 17 0.48 -4.23 4.55
C PRO A 17 0.09 -4.60 3.11
N LYS A 18 -0.42 -3.62 2.34
CA LYS A 18 -0.80 -3.86 0.93
C LYS A 18 0.42 -4.12 0.05
N GLU A 19 1.50 -3.40 0.29
CA GLU A 19 2.76 -3.54 -0.45
C GLU A 19 3.43 -4.88 -0.11
N ILE A 20 3.45 -5.25 1.19
CA ILE A 20 3.94 -6.55 1.65
C ILE A 20 3.16 -7.68 0.98
N LYS A 21 1.82 -7.64 1.00
CA LYS A 21 0.97 -8.69 0.40
C LYS A 21 1.22 -8.85 -1.10
N ARG A 22 1.43 -7.74 -1.84
CA ARG A 22 1.81 -7.79 -3.26
C ARG A 22 3.14 -8.49 -3.45
N ALA A 23 4.16 -8.08 -2.69
CA ALA A 23 5.50 -8.63 -2.82
C ALA A 23 5.56 -10.12 -2.46
N ILE A 24 4.84 -10.56 -1.43
CA ILE A 24 4.74 -11.99 -1.07
C ILE A 24 4.08 -12.79 -2.21
N ALA A 25 2.96 -12.31 -2.76
CA ALA A 25 2.29 -12.98 -3.87
C ALA A 25 3.20 -13.15 -5.10
N VAL A 26 3.96 -12.09 -5.44
CA VAL A 26 4.93 -12.12 -6.55
C VAL A 26 6.08 -13.07 -6.26
N LYS A 27 6.64 -13.02 -5.05
CA LYS A 27 7.73 -13.92 -4.64
C LYS A 27 7.29 -15.39 -4.74
N MET A 28 6.10 -15.74 -4.25
CA MET A 28 5.59 -17.10 -4.30
C MET A 28 5.40 -17.61 -5.73
N ILE A 29 4.81 -16.82 -6.63
CA ILE A 29 4.59 -17.27 -8.02
C ILE A 29 5.91 -17.42 -8.77
N LEU A 30 6.90 -16.55 -8.52
CA LEU A 30 8.24 -16.67 -9.11
C LEU A 30 9.05 -17.83 -8.53
N GLN A 31 8.75 -18.26 -7.31
CA GLN A 31 9.28 -19.49 -6.70
C GLN A 31 8.55 -20.77 -7.16
N GLY A 32 7.64 -20.66 -8.13
CA GLY A 32 6.95 -21.81 -8.71
C GLY A 32 5.76 -22.34 -7.91
N LYS A 33 5.25 -21.58 -6.94
CA LYS A 33 3.98 -21.94 -6.27
C LYS A 33 2.82 -21.81 -7.25
N SER A 34 1.81 -22.67 -7.10
CA SER A 34 0.63 -22.61 -7.95
C SER A 34 -0.20 -21.36 -7.63
N TYR A 35 -0.97 -20.87 -8.60
CA TYR A 35 -1.91 -19.78 -8.33
C TYR A 35 -2.91 -20.17 -7.24
N HIS A 36 -3.40 -21.42 -7.24
CA HIS A 36 -4.34 -21.92 -6.24
C HIS A 36 -3.81 -21.75 -4.81
N ASP A 37 -2.58 -22.22 -4.54
CA ASP A 37 -1.98 -22.16 -3.21
C ASP A 37 -1.80 -20.71 -2.73
N ILE A 38 -1.42 -19.82 -3.65
CA ILE A 38 -1.23 -18.39 -3.33
C ILE A 38 -2.58 -17.72 -3.04
N GLN A 39 -3.61 -18.05 -3.82
CA GLN A 39 -4.96 -17.51 -3.63
C GLN A 39 -5.53 -17.94 -2.28
N GLU A 40 -5.39 -19.21 -1.93
CA GLU A 40 -5.85 -19.77 -0.65
C GLU A 40 -5.10 -19.17 0.54
N LEU A 41 -3.77 -19.10 0.47
CA LEU A 41 -2.94 -18.59 1.56
C LEU A 41 -3.12 -17.09 1.80
N LEU A 42 -3.14 -16.28 0.73
CA LEU A 42 -3.16 -14.81 0.84
C LEU A 42 -4.57 -14.21 0.74
N GLN A 43 -5.57 -15.03 0.43
CA GLN A 43 -6.96 -14.64 0.18
C GLN A 43 -7.04 -13.57 -0.91
N VAL A 44 -6.42 -13.85 -2.06
CA VAL A 44 -6.36 -12.95 -3.23
C VAL A 44 -6.86 -13.65 -4.48
N SER A 45 -7.17 -12.87 -5.52
CA SER A 45 -7.60 -13.43 -6.81
C SER A 45 -6.41 -13.76 -7.71
N HIS A 46 -6.61 -14.65 -8.69
CA HIS A 46 -5.66 -14.91 -9.76
C HIS A 46 -5.21 -13.60 -10.46
N GLY A 47 -6.16 -12.72 -10.79
CA GLY A 47 -5.88 -11.43 -11.43
C GLY A 47 -5.00 -10.50 -10.58
N PHE A 48 -5.14 -10.54 -9.25
CA PHE A 48 -4.25 -9.83 -8.35
C PHE A 48 -2.80 -10.32 -8.51
N ILE A 49 -2.59 -11.65 -8.47
CA ILE A 49 -1.26 -12.27 -8.60
C ILE A 49 -0.66 -11.94 -9.97
N SER A 50 -1.41 -12.16 -11.06
CA SER A 50 -0.91 -11.91 -12.42
C SER A 50 -0.55 -10.44 -12.65
N LYS A 51 -1.37 -9.51 -12.15
CA LYS A 51 -1.12 -8.08 -12.27
C LYS A 51 0.21 -7.70 -11.62
N TRP A 52 0.38 -8.04 -10.34
CA TRP A 52 1.57 -7.64 -9.60
C TRP A 52 2.82 -8.39 -10.04
N LYS A 53 2.69 -9.64 -10.49
CA LYS A 53 3.78 -10.37 -11.13
C LYS A 53 4.29 -9.62 -12.37
N ASN A 54 3.38 -9.26 -13.27
CA ASN A 54 3.75 -8.53 -14.48
C ASN A 54 4.34 -7.17 -14.13
N GLN A 55 3.74 -6.44 -13.20
CA GLN A 55 4.25 -5.13 -12.78
C GLN A 55 5.67 -5.23 -12.21
N ALA A 56 5.94 -6.21 -11.35
CA ALA A 56 7.29 -6.42 -10.81
C ALA A 56 8.32 -6.82 -11.88
N ILE A 57 7.95 -7.68 -12.84
CA ILE A 57 8.85 -8.11 -13.91
C ILE A 57 9.17 -6.97 -14.88
N PHE A 58 8.17 -6.16 -15.26
CA PHE A 58 8.32 -5.14 -16.31
C PHE A 58 8.70 -3.76 -15.77
N GLU A 59 8.24 -3.37 -14.59
CA GLU A 59 8.49 -2.06 -13.97
C GLU A 59 9.45 -2.14 -12.76
N GLY A 60 9.88 -3.34 -12.37
CA GLY A 60 10.75 -3.56 -11.20
C GLY A 60 9.98 -3.63 -9.87
N VAL A 61 10.67 -4.03 -8.80
CA VAL A 61 10.07 -4.26 -7.46
C VAL A 61 9.49 -2.98 -6.84
N ASP A 62 10.08 -1.83 -7.12
CA ASP A 62 9.57 -0.53 -6.65
C ASP A 62 8.15 -0.22 -7.16
N SER A 63 7.73 -0.82 -8.28
CA SER A 63 6.39 -0.67 -8.81
C SER A 63 5.29 -1.21 -7.89
N LEU A 64 5.65 -2.07 -6.92
CA LEU A 64 4.73 -2.64 -5.94
C LEU A 64 4.25 -1.61 -4.90
N LYS A 65 4.97 -0.49 -4.76
CA LYS A 65 4.61 0.60 -3.85
C LYS A 65 3.25 1.21 -4.20
N LEU A 66 2.55 1.72 -3.19
CA LEU A 66 1.33 2.49 -3.39
C LEU A 66 1.68 3.78 -4.14
N LYS A 67 1.24 3.86 -5.40
CA LYS A 67 1.41 5.05 -6.23
C LYS A 67 0.57 6.25 -5.72
N TYR A 68 -0.45 6.00 -4.91
CA TYR A 68 -1.36 7.04 -4.41
C TYR A 68 -0.85 7.68 -3.12
N LYS A 69 -0.38 8.94 -3.20
CA LYS A 69 0.12 9.74 -2.07
C LYS A 69 -0.98 10.58 -1.37
N GLY A 70 -2.24 10.21 -1.53
CA GLY A 70 -3.37 11.04 -1.09
C GLY A 70 -3.71 12.16 -2.07
N LYS A 71 -4.77 12.92 -1.77
CA LYS A 71 -5.08 14.18 -2.46
C LYS A 71 -4.44 15.32 -1.69
N LYS A 72 -4.09 16.39 -2.42
CA LYS A 72 -3.76 17.67 -1.80
C LYS A 72 -4.95 18.12 -0.95
N SER A 73 -4.71 18.43 0.33
CA SER A 73 -5.75 18.98 1.21
C SER A 73 -6.30 20.27 0.61
N TYR A 74 -7.63 20.44 0.65
CA TYR A 74 -8.29 21.69 0.26
C TYR A 74 -7.94 22.83 1.22
N LEU A 75 -7.67 22.49 2.49
CA LEU A 75 -7.27 23.44 3.52
C LEU A 75 -5.75 23.47 3.63
N LYS A 76 -5.17 24.67 3.61
CA LYS A 76 -3.79 24.86 4.05
C LYS A 76 -3.70 24.61 5.56
N PRO A 77 -2.51 24.32 6.11
CA PRO A 77 -2.32 24.16 7.55
C PRO A 77 -2.89 25.35 8.36
N GLU A 78 -2.68 26.57 7.86
CA GLU A 78 -3.22 27.81 8.45
C GLU A 78 -4.75 27.85 8.46
N ASP A 79 -5.39 27.44 7.35
CA ASP A 79 -6.84 27.41 7.23
C ASP A 79 -7.44 26.37 8.18
N LYS A 80 -6.78 25.22 8.33
CA LYS A 80 -7.16 24.19 9.27
C LYS A 80 -7.13 24.72 10.72
N VAL A 81 -6.09 25.45 11.09
CA VAL A 81 -6.00 26.07 12.44
C VAL A 81 -7.12 27.09 12.65
N LYS A 82 -7.36 27.98 11.67
CA LYS A 82 -8.45 28.97 11.74
C LYS A 82 -9.82 28.31 11.91
N ILE A 83 -10.09 27.25 11.15
CA ILE A 83 -11.34 26.50 11.23
C ILE A 83 -11.49 25.82 12.58
N ILE A 84 -10.44 25.16 13.09
CA ILE A 84 -10.48 24.53 14.42
C ILE A 84 -10.74 25.58 15.51
N GLN A 85 -10.09 26.74 15.44
CA GLN A 85 -10.33 27.84 16.38
C GLN A 85 -11.76 28.38 16.27
N TRP A 86 -12.32 28.50 15.07
CA TRP A 86 -13.70 28.92 14.86
C TRP A 86 -14.68 27.89 15.44
N LEU A 87 -14.43 26.60 15.23
CA LEU A 87 -15.26 25.51 15.76
C LEU A 87 -15.21 25.45 17.30
N LYS A 88 -14.04 25.65 17.92
CA LYS A 88 -13.89 25.71 19.39
C LYS A 88 -14.65 26.88 20.04
N LYS A 89 -15.00 27.92 19.28
CA LYS A 89 -15.80 29.07 19.75
C LYS A 89 -17.30 28.85 19.62
N LYS A 90 -17.75 27.68 19.17
CA LYS A 90 -19.17 27.34 19.06
C LYS A 90 -19.60 26.54 20.27
N ASP A 91 -20.40 27.16 21.12
CA ASP A 91 -20.84 26.57 22.39
C ASP A 91 -21.73 25.31 22.22
N TYR A 92 -22.21 25.07 21.00
CA TYR A 92 -22.99 23.89 20.62
C TYR A 92 -22.15 22.77 19.96
N LEU A 93 -20.84 22.96 19.81
CA LEU A 93 -19.93 21.96 19.24
C LEU A 93 -18.97 21.46 20.31
N ILE A 94 -18.92 20.14 20.48
CA ILE A 94 -17.92 19.47 21.31
C ILE A 94 -16.86 18.89 20.36
N LEU A 95 -15.65 19.41 20.44
CA LEU A 95 -14.49 18.83 19.78
C LEU A 95 -13.74 17.99 20.80
N SER A 96 -13.61 16.68 20.55
CA SER A 96 -12.72 15.81 21.31
C SER A 96 -11.26 16.09 20.92
N ASP A 97 -10.36 16.05 21.90
CA ASP A 97 -8.90 16.16 21.69
C ASP A 97 -8.30 14.91 21.03
#